data_AF-E1RFS2-F1
#
_entry.id   AF-E1RFS2-F1
#
_cell.length_a   1.000
_cell.length_b   1.000
_cell.length_c   1.000
_cell.angle_alpha   90.00
_cell.angle_beta   90.00
_cell.angle_gamma   90.00
#
_symmetry.space_group_name_H-M   'P 1'
#
loop_
_entity.id
_entity.type
_entity.pdbx_description
1 polymer ?
#
loop_
_entity_poly.entity_id
_entity_poly.type
_entity_poly.pdbx_seq_one_letter_code
_entity_poly.pdbx_strand_id
1 'polypeptide(L)'
;MSEQEIECPKCKNKSVYIEHPDEYEVWLKCKECDFFLGMSADEWHRIHNSPNLDSKIKKMYEKEPGKTAGSDKKCRLCGASKGEKGFLCLCDKCCYKLLILVIVIMVIGSYMVWIALL
;
A
#
# COMPACT_ATOMS: atom_id res chain seq x y z
N MET A 1 10.28 -7.06 -24.77
CA MET A 1 10.76 -6.81 -23.40
C MET A 1 11.77 -5.69 -23.48
N SER A 2 11.38 -4.48 -23.09
CA SER A 2 12.25 -3.30 -23.09
C SER A 2 13.00 -3.25 -21.77
N GLU A 3 14.21 -3.81 -21.75
CA GLU A 3 15.18 -3.61 -20.67
C GLU A 3 15.62 -2.14 -20.69
N GLN A 4 14.99 -1.31 -19.86
CA GLN A 4 15.50 0.03 -19.60
C GLN A 4 16.64 -0.11 -18.59
N GLU A 5 17.85 0.26 -18.99
CA GLU A 5 19.03 0.33 -18.11
C GLU A 5 18.87 1.49 -17.12
N ILE A 6 18.05 1.30 -16.08
CA ILE A 6 17.84 2.29 -15.02
C ILE A 6 18.84 2.01 -13.90
N GLU A 7 19.57 3.03 -13.46
CA GLU A 7 20.48 2.90 -12.33
C GLU A 7 19.69 2.83 -11.02
N CYS A 8 19.94 1.77 -10.24
CA CYS A 8 19.30 1.66 -8.94
C CYS A 8 19.86 2.71 -7.98
N PRO A 9 19.02 3.55 -7.34
CA PRO A 9 19.48 4.57 -6.40
C PRO A 9 20.12 3.97 -5.12
N LYS A 10 19.89 2.69 -4.85
CA LYS A 10 20.36 1.99 -3.65
C LYS A 10 21.67 1.23 -3.85
N CYS A 11 21.80 0.47 -4.94
CA CYS A 11 23.00 -0.33 -5.23
C CYS A 11 23.89 0.25 -6.34
N LYS A 12 23.44 1.30 -7.06
CA LYS A 12 24.10 1.88 -8.25
C LYS A 12 24.31 0.93 -9.42
N ASN A 13 23.79 -0.29 -9.35
CA ASN A 13 23.83 -1.23 -10.45
C ASN A 13 22.64 -1.03 -11.38
N LYS A 14 22.86 -1.28 -12.67
CA LYS A 14 21.85 -1.18 -13.75
C LYS A 14 20.99 -2.44 -13.86
N SER A 15 20.52 -2.94 -12.72
CA SER A 15 19.79 -4.21 -12.62
C SER A 15 18.31 -4.01 -12.23
N VAL A 16 17.77 -2.81 -12.47
CA VAL A 16 16.36 -2.49 -12.22
C VAL A 16 15.51 -2.94 -13.40
N TYR A 17 14.49 -3.74 -13.14
CA TYR A 17 13.49 -4.18 -14.12
C TYR A 17 12.11 -3.64 -13.78
N ILE A 18 11.27 -3.52 -14.81
CA ILE A 18 9.92 -3.02 -14.72
C ILE A 18 8.94 -4.20 -14.80
N GLU A 19 8.06 -4.31 -13.83
CA GLU A 19 7.00 -5.30 -13.72
C GLU A 19 5.65 -4.58 -13.76
N HIS A 20 4.69 -5.13 -14.52
CA HIS A 20 3.33 -4.58 -14.64
C HIS A 20 2.37 -5.61 -14.03
N PRO A 21 2.07 -5.52 -12.73
CA PRO A 21 1.13 -6.44 -12.09
C PRO A 21 -0.31 -6.26 -12.63
N ASP A 22 -0.69 -5.04 -13.00
CA ASP A 22 -2.02 -4.67 -13.50
C ASP A 22 -1.91 -3.49 -14.50
N GLU A 23 -3.01 -3.17 -15.19
CA GLU A 23 -3.06 -2.05 -16.17
C GLU A 23 -2.91 -0.67 -15.53
N TYR A 24 -3.05 -0.57 -14.20
CA TYR A 24 -3.01 0.70 -13.46
C TYR A 24 -1.74 0.88 -12.63
N GLU A 25 -0.89 -0.15 -12.52
CA GLU A 25 0.28 -0.14 -11.63
C GLU A 25 1.54 -0.61 -12.36
N VAL A 26 2.64 0.07 -12.06
CA VAL A 26 3.96 -0.22 -12.58
C VAL A 26 4.94 -0.29 -11.43
N TRP A 27 5.69 -1.37 -11.38
CA TRP A 27 6.60 -1.71 -10.31
C TRP A 27 8.03 -1.73 -10.84
N LEU A 28 8.93 -0.98 -10.19
CA LEU A 28 10.37 -1.08 -10.45
C LEU A 28 11.03 -1.89 -9.35
N LYS A 29 11.71 -2.97 -9.73
CA LYS A 29 12.42 -3.88 -8.81
C LYS A 29 13.87 -4.01 -9.21
N CYS A 30 14.76 -4.06 -8.23
CA CYS A 30 16.19 -4.35 -8.42
C CYS A 30 16.43 -5.86 -8.25
N LYS A 31 17.23 -6.48 -9.12
CA LYS A 31 17.58 -7.92 -8.97
C LYS A 31 18.59 -8.18 -7.87
N GLU A 32 19.48 -7.22 -7.61
CA GLU A 32 20.61 -7.40 -6.69
C GLU A 32 20.36 -6.82 -5.30
N CYS A 33 19.25 -6.11 -5.12
CA CYS A 33 18.97 -5.37 -3.90
C CYS A 33 17.47 -5.32 -3.62
N ASP A 34 17.09 -5.16 -2.35
CA ASP A 34 15.70 -4.91 -1.94
C ASP A 34 15.26 -3.48 -2.28
N PHE A 35 15.44 -3.05 -3.53
CA PHE A 35 14.84 -1.83 -4.05
C PHE A 35 13.55 -2.19 -4.75
N PHE A 36 12.49 -1.54 -4.31
CA PHE A 36 11.16 -1.67 -4.86
C PHE A 36 10.46 -0.32 -4.85
N LEU A 37 9.93 0.07 -6.00
CA LEU A 37 9.18 1.31 -6.17
C LEU A 37 7.92 1.02 -6.97
N GLY A 38 6.76 1.09 -6.31
CA GLY A 38 5.46 1.00 -6.97
C GLY A 38 4.98 2.39 -7.35
N MET A 39 4.53 2.56 -8.59
CA MET A 39 3.89 3.79 -9.05
C MET A 39 2.70 3.46 -9.96
N SER A 40 1.81 4.43 -10.16
CA SER A 40 0.68 4.25 -11.08
C SER A 40 1.14 4.26 -12.53
N ALA A 41 0.40 3.59 -13.42
CA ALA A 41 0.67 3.59 -14.86
C ALA A 41 0.70 5.01 -15.43
N ASP A 42 -0.21 5.89 -15.01
CA ASP A 42 -0.22 7.31 -15.42
C ASP A 42 1.05 8.05 -15.00
N GLU A 43 1.52 7.78 -13.79
CA GLU A 43 2.74 8.39 -13.24
C GLU A 43 3.98 7.87 -13.96
N TRP A 44 4.04 6.56 -14.22
CA TRP A 44 5.05 5.95 -15.08
C TRP A 44 5.04 6.55 -16.50
N HIS A 45 3.86 6.74 -17.10
CA HIS A 45 3.71 7.35 -18.42
C HIS A 45 4.27 8.79 -18.48
N ARG A 46 4.15 9.56 -17.38
CA ARG A 46 4.73 10.91 -17.28
C ARG A 46 6.23 10.92 -17.00
N ILE A 47 6.78 9.83 -16.49
CA ILE A 47 8.17 9.75 -16.03
C ILE A 47 9.05 9.09 -17.08
N HIS A 48 8.62 7.98 -17.70
CA HIS A 48 9.41 7.26 -18.71
C HIS A 48 9.78 8.11 -19.93
N ASN A 49 8.95 9.10 -20.30
CA ASN A 49 9.22 10.03 -21.40
C ASN A 49 10.11 11.23 -21.01
N SER A 50 10.55 11.31 -19.75
CA SER A 50 11.39 12.42 -19.29
C SER A 50 12.87 12.10 -19.52
N PRO A 51 13.68 13.04 -20.03
CA PRO A 51 15.13 12.84 -20.22
C PRO A 51 15.92 12.69 -18.90
N ASN A 52 15.27 12.82 -17.74
CA ASN A 52 15.87 12.80 -16.41
C ASN A 52 15.26 11.72 -15.51
N LEU A 53 15.03 10.53 -16.07
CA LEU A 53 14.37 9.40 -15.41
C LEU A 53 15.01 9.03 -14.07
N ASP A 54 16.32 8.80 -14.04
CA ASP A 54 17.05 8.35 -12.84
C ASP A 54 16.93 9.37 -11.71
N SER A 55 17.05 10.65 -12.03
CA SER A 55 16.92 11.72 -11.02
C SER A 55 15.50 11.80 -10.45
N LYS A 56 14.49 11.46 -11.25
CA LYS A 56 13.08 11.51 -10.86
C LYS A 56 12.72 10.28 -10.02
N ILE A 57 13.24 9.11 -10.38
CA ILE A 57 13.16 7.87 -9.59
C ILE A 57 13.86 8.07 -8.24
N LYS A 58 15.06 8.65 -8.23
CA LYS A 58 15.78 8.99 -7.00
C LYS A 58 15.00 9.97 -6.13
N LYS A 59 14.45 11.05 -6.70
CA LYS A 59 13.60 11.99 -5.97
C LYS A 59 12.33 11.35 -5.43
N MET A 60 11.70 10.44 -6.15
CA MET A 60 10.53 9.71 -5.66
C MET A 60 10.88 8.77 -4.51
N TYR A 61 12.00 8.07 -4.63
CA TYR A 61 12.51 7.23 -3.54
C TYR A 61 12.90 8.05 -2.31
N GLU A 62 13.51 9.23 -2.48
CA GLU A 62 13.87 10.12 -1.36
C GLU A 62 12.64 10.79 -0.73
N LYS A 63 11.65 11.17 -1.55
CA LYS A 63 10.41 11.80 -1.10
C LYS A 63 9.48 10.81 -0.40
N GLU A 64 9.46 9.57 -0.88
CA GLU A 64 8.59 8.50 -0.37
C GLU A 64 9.34 7.16 -0.34
N PRO A 65 10.35 7.00 0.55
CA PRO A 65 11.13 5.76 0.67
C PRO A 65 10.28 4.55 1.08
N GLY A 66 8.99 4.78 1.41
CA GLY A 66 8.01 3.79 1.81
C GLY A 66 6.79 3.66 0.89
N LYS A 67 6.79 4.25 -0.32
CA LYS A 67 5.87 3.81 -1.40
C LYS A 67 6.41 2.56 -2.10
N THR A 68 6.84 1.61 -1.29
CA THR A 68 6.73 0.20 -1.62
C THR A 68 5.23 -0.06 -1.84
N ALA A 69 4.81 -0.59 -2.97
CA ALA A 69 3.49 -1.21 -3.05
C ALA A 69 3.39 -2.22 -1.89
N GLY A 70 2.50 -1.95 -0.94
CA GLY A 70 2.63 -2.48 0.41
C GLY A 70 3.46 -1.57 1.31
N SER A 71 2.98 -0.34 1.55
CA SER A 71 3.20 0.21 2.88
C SER A 71 2.52 -0.79 3.81
N ASP A 72 3.31 -1.49 4.60
CA ASP A 72 2.95 -2.40 5.67
C ASP A 72 2.09 -1.60 6.68
N LYS A 73 0.86 -1.27 6.29
CA LYS A 73 -0.15 -0.68 7.17
C LYS A 73 -0.58 -1.82 8.07
N LYS A 74 0.28 -2.09 9.05
CA LYS A 74 -0.03 -2.96 10.16
C LYS A 74 -1.34 -2.49 10.73
N CYS A 75 -2.32 -3.38 10.74
CA CYS A 75 -3.58 -3.06 11.36
C CYS A 75 -3.33 -2.60 12.80
N ARG A 76 -3.88 -1.46 13.20
CA ARG A 76 -3.67 -0.89 14.54
C ARG A 76 -4.14 -1.83 15.67
N LEU A 77 -5.02 -2.78 15.36
CA LEU A 77 -5.63 -3.70 16.34
C LEU A 77 -4.90 -5.05 16.44
N CYS A 78 -4.43 -5.60 15.30
CA CYS A 78 -3.85 -6.95 15.27
C CYS A 78 -2.41 -7.00 14.75
N GLY A 79 -1.85 -5.87 14.31
CA GLY A 79 -0.50 -5.79 13.76
C GLY A 79 -0.31 -6.49 12.41
N ALA A 80 -1.36 -7.09 11.85
CA ALA A 80 -1.27 -7.85 10.61
C ALA A 80 -1.03 -6.94 9.40
N SER A 81 -0.05 -7.30 8.58
CA SER A 81 0.25 -6.70 7.29
C SER A 81 -0.61 -7.37 6.23
N LYS A 82 -1.84 -6.89 6.06
CA LYS A 82 -2.64 -7.20 4.88
C LYS A 82 -3.17 -5.90 4.34
N GLY A 83 -2.60 -5.52 3.18
CA GLY A 83 -3.01 -4.37 2.41
C GLY A 83 -4.44 -4.59 1.91
N GLU A 84 -5.41 -4.13 2.68
CA GLU A 84 -6.77 -3.92 2.21
C GLU A 84 -7.28 -2.61 2.79
N LYS A 85 -8.03 -1.88 1.96
CA LYS A 85 -8.49 -0.50 2.17
C LYS A 85 -9.58 -0.45 3.23
N GLY A 86 -9.21 -0.60 4.50
CA GLY A 86 -10.13 -0.37 5.62
C GLY A 86 -10.21 1.10 6.02
N PHE A 87 -11.42 1.56 6.36
CA PHE A 87 -11.64 2.82 7.07
C PHE A 87 -10.83 2.81 8.38
N LEU A 88 -10.13 3.90 8.71
CA LEU A 88 -9.29 4.04 9.92
C LEU A 88 -8.07 3.10 10.05
N CYS A 89 -7.49 2.59 8.95
CA CYS A 89 -6.33 1.67 8.99
C CYS A 89 -6.61 0.36 9.77
N LEU A 90 -7.86 -0.08 9.79
CA LEU A 90 -8.28 -1.35 10.37
C LEU A 90 -8.36 -2.43 9.28
N CYS A 91 -8.01 -3.67 9.63
CA CYS A 91 -8.21 -4.81 8.75
C CYS A 91 -9.71 -5.13 8.63
N ASP A 92 -10.21 -5.65 7.50
CA ASP A 92 -11.64 -5.99 7.36
C ASP A 92 -12.14 -6.94 8.45
N LYS A 93 -11.32 -7.93 8.82
CA LYS A 93 -11.61 -8.86 9.91
C LYS A 93 -11.76 -8.16 11.27
N CYS A 94 -10.97 -7.11 11.49
CA CYS A 94 -10.95 -6.30 12.70
C CYS A 94 -12.16 -5.36 12.74
N CYS A 95 -12.46 -4.73 11.60
CA CYS A 95 -13.61 -3.87 11.41
C CYS A 95 -14.92 -4.63 11.65
N TYR A 96 -15.06 -5.82 11.07
CA TYR A 96 -16.23 -6.68 11.25
C TYR A 96 -16.43 -7.09 12.71
N LYS A 97 -15.35 -7.43 13.43
CA LYS A 97 -15.41 -7.76 14.86
C LYS A 97 -15.87 -6.58 15.72
N LEU A 98 -15.42 -5.36 15.39
CA LEU A 98 -15.88 -4.13 16.04
C LEU A 98 -17.35 -3.84 15.76
N LEU A 99 -17.79 -3.97 14.52
CA LEU A 99 -19.19 -3.80 14.12
C LEU A 99 -20.11 -4.75 14.88
N ILE A 100 -19.75 -6.04 14.99
CA ILE A 100 -20.51 -7.01 15.78
C ILE A 100 -20.62 -6.56 17.24
N LEU A 101 -19.52 -6.10 17.85
CA LEU A 101 -19.50 -5.67 19.24
C LEU A 101 -20.45 -4.49 19.46
N VAL A 102 -20.46 -3.51 18.56
CA VAL A 102 -21.39 -2.36 18.61
C VAL A 102 -22.85 -2.82 18.51
N ILE A 103 -23.16 -3.74 17.60
CA ILE A 103 -24.51 -4.29 17.44
C ILE A 103 -24.96 -5.01 18.70
N VAL A 104 -24.09 -5.83 19.31
CA VAL A 104 -24.40 -6.54 20.56
C VAL A 104 -24.71 -5.55 21.70
N ILE A 105 -23.93 -4.47 21.83
CA ILE A 105 -24.20 -3.42 22.83
C ILE A 105 -25.56 -2.75 22.57
N MET A 106 -25.89 -2.43 21.32
CA MET A 106 -27.20 -1.87 20.98
C MET A 106 -28.35 -2.80 21.36
N VAL A 107 -28.23 -4.10 21.08
CA VAL A 107 -29.27 -5.09 21.42
C VAL A 107 -29.45 -5.22 22.92
N ILE A 108 -28.35 -5.33 23.68
CA ILE A 108 -28.40 -5.40 25.15
C ILE A 108 -29.00 -4.12 25.73
N GLY A 109 -28.59 -2.95 25.23
CA GLY A 109 -29.13 -1.66 25.65
C GLY A 109 -30.63 -1.55 25.39
N SER A 110 -31.10 -2.03 24.23
CA SER A 110 -32.53 -2.10 23.92
C SER A 110 -33.26 -3.01 24.91
N TYR A 111 -32.70 -4.16 25.24
CA TYR A 111 -33.29 -5.10 26.21
C TYR A 111 -33.41 -4.50 27.62
N MET A 112 -32.38 -3.78 28.07
CA MET A 112 -32.40 -3.12 29.39
C MET A 112 -33.50 -2.06 29.48
N VAL A 113 -33.71 -1.28 28.42
CA VAL A 113 -34.80 -0.29 28.35
C VAL A 113 -36.16 -0.97 28.41
N TRP A 114 -36.33 -2.09 27.69
CA TRP A 114 -37.58 -2.83 27.70
C TRP A 114 -37.90 -3.45 29.06
N ILE A 115 -36.90 -4.02 29.76
CA ILE A 115 -37.08 -4.58 31.11
C ILE A 115 -37.40 -3.47 32.12
N ALA A 116 -36.78 -2.30 32.00
CA ALA A 116 -37.02 -1.18 32.93
C ALA A 116 -38.42 -0.54 32.78
N LEU A 117 -39.10 -0.76 31.65
CA LEU A 117 -40.45 -0.26 31.38
C LEU A 117 -41.56 -1.24 31.79
N LEU A 118 -41.21 -2.47 32.19
CA LEU A 118 -42.12 -3.57 32.54
C LEU A 118 -42.25 -3.70 34.06
#